data_AF-A0AAD1RTP0-F1
#
_entry.id   AF-A0AAD1RTP0-F1
#
_cell.length_a   1.000
_cell.length_b   1.000
_cell.length_c   1.000
_cell.angle_alpha   90.00
_cell.angle_beta   90.00
_cell.angle_gamma   90.00
#
_symmetry.space_group_name_H-M   'P 1'
#
loop_
_entity.id
_entity.type
_entity.pdbx_description
1 polymer ?
#
loop_
_entity_poly.entity_id
_entity_poly.type
_entity_poly.pdbx_seq_one_letter_code
_entity_poly.pdbx_strand_id
1 'polypeptide(L)'
;VKQGGVGLPNINQYYKAAALTAGITLHSPKGDISWVDMENAQLKTLNIVDVLWTPKHLRVPKLDLFHSTSLTLRTWDTFMATMGCKLSFHPRAPLTALRTASPDLPLTRWTKAGITNIQHLVDNKGVIAFADIQAKWHLPMREVFTYLRLKGTILAHVNLHNNTREQSLVAGGILDRCWAAPNKPKAISLCYKMWETTLPQHTPLCKTKWEEDCSLQLSEDDW
;
A
#
# COMPACT_ATOMS: atom_id res chain seq x y z
N VAL A 1 2.12 34.28 -17.90
CA VAL A 1 0.68 34.09 -18.15
C VAL A 1 0.08 33.51 -16.88
N LYS A 2 -0.77 34.28 -16.19
CA LYS A 2 -1.46 33.85 -14.97
C LYS A 2 -2.55 32.85 -15.39
N GLN A 3 -2.30 31.56 -15.21
CA GLN A 3 -3.33 30.52 -15.30
C GLN A 3 -4.29 30.72 -14.12
N GLY A 4 -5.33 31.50 -14.37
CA GLY A 4 -6.35 31.91 -13.40
C GLY A 4 -7.55 30.98 -13.36
N GLY A 5 -7.42 29.72 -13.79
CA GLY A 5 -8.37 28.70 -13.40
C GLY A 5 -8.22 28.48 -11.90
N VAL A 6 -9.28 28.65 -11.12
CA VAL A 6 -9.28 28.20 -9.72
C VAL A 6 -9.07 26.70 -9.83
N GLY A 7 -7.82 26.24 -9.67
CA GLY A 7 -7.42 24.83 -9.71
C GLY A 7 -7.99 24.13 -8.50
N LEU A 8 -9.32 24.07 -8.44
CA LEU A 8 -10.10 23.54 -7.36
C LEU A 8 -9.78 22.06 -7.32
N PRO A 9 -9.08 21.61 -6.27
CA PRO A 9 -8.72 20.22 -6.18
C PRO A 9 -10.01 19.41 -6.13
N ASN A 10 -10.05 18.31 -6.87
CA ASN A 10 -11.17 17.39 -6.79
C ASN A 10 -11.30 16.94 -5.33
N ILE A 11 -12.34 17.41 -4.64
CA ILE A 11 -12.52 17.22 -3.18
C ILE A 11 -12.49 15.73 -2.83
N ASN A 12 -13.03 14.87 -3.71
CA ASN A 12 -13.02 13.42 -3.53
C ASN A 12 -11.60 12.85 -3.59
N GLN A 13 -10.79 13.30 -4.56
CA GLN A 13 -9.38 12.89 -4.65
C GLN A 13 -8.54 13.44 -3.49
N TYR A 14 -8.80 14.68 -3.07
CA TYR A 14 -8.14 15.30 -1.92
C TYR A 14 -8.46 14.56 -0.61
N TYR A 15 -9.73 14.21 -0.41
CA TYR A 15 -10.17 13.38 0.71
C TYR A 15 -9.50 12.00 0.70
N LYS A 16 -9.44 11.34 -0.46
CA LYS A 16 -8.73 10.06 -0.60
C LYS A 16 -7.23 10.18 -0.33
N ALA A 17 -6.60 11.27 -0.77
CA ALA A 17 -5.20 11.56 -0.50
C ALA A 17 -4.92 11.77 1.00
N ALA A 18 -5.84 12.44 1.72
CA ALA A 18 -5.76 12.58 3.17
C ALA A 18 -5.87 11.22 3.88
N ALA A 19 -6.83 10.38 3.48
CA ALA A 19 -6.96 9.02 4.02
C ALA A 19 -5.74 8.13 3.70
N LEU A 20 -5.15 8.23 2.50
CA LEU A 20 -3.88 7.55 2.20
C LEU A 20 -2.75 8.01 3.12
N THR A 21 -2.71 9.30 3.46
CA THR A 21 -1.71 9.83 4.40
C THR A 21 -1.83 9.19 5.77
N ALA A 22 -3.05 8.94 6.26
CA ALA A 22 -3.27 8.15 7.46
C ALA A 22 -2.75 6.70 7.30
N GLY A 23 -2.87 6.09 6.12
CA GLY A 23 -2.30 4.78 5.84
C GLY A 23 -0.77 4.76 5.90
N ILE A 24 -0.11 5.87 5.54
CA ILE A 24 1.34 6.02 5.63
C ILE A 24 1.75 6.11 7.10
N THR A 25 1.05 6.90 7.92
CA THR A 25 1.37 7.07 9.34
C THR A 25 1.20 5.79 10.15
N LEU A 26 0.40 4.82 9.70
CA LEU A 26 0.34 3.48 10.31
C LEU A 26 1.70 2.78 10.35
N HIS A 27 2.63 3.10 9.45
CA HIS A 27 3.97 2.52 9.41
C HIS A 27 4.97 3.16 10.38
N SER A 28 4.51 4.14 11.17
CA SER A 28 5.39 4.81 12.12
C SER A 28 5.90 3.83 13.18
N PRO A 29 7.16 3.96 13.61
CA PRO A 29 7.70 3.22 14.74
C PRO A 29 6.79 3.29 15.98
N LYS A 30 6.85 2.24 16.79
CA LYS A 30 6.15 2.20 18.08
C LYS A 30 6.58 3.37 18.96
N GLY A 31 5.63 4.12 19.51
CA GLY A 31 5.89 5.29 20.36
C GLY A 31 5.90 6.63 19.62
N ASP A 32 5.95 6.65 18.28
CA ASP A 32 5.92 7.91 17.52
C ASP A 32 4.52 8.51 17.44
N ILE A 33 3.49 7.67 17.32
CA ILE A 33 2.10 8.09 17.15
C ILE A 33 1.19 7.29 18.06
N SER A 34 0.67 7.95 19.09
CA SER A 34 -0.09 7.30 20.18
C SER A 34 -1.34 6.56 19.70
N TRP A 35 -2.07 7.09 18.71
CA TRP A 35 -3.29 6.43 18.22
C TRP A 35 -2.98 5.15 17.42
N VAL A 36 -1.83 5.09 16.74
CA VAL A 36 -1.37 3.88 16.03
C VAL A 36 -1.00 2.80 17.05
N ASP A 37 -0.35 3.18 18.14
CA ASP A 37 -0.02 2.26 19.24
C ASP A 37 -1.30 1.71 19.91
N MET A 38 -2.32 2.54 20.09
CA MET A 38 -3.62 2.11 20.61
C MET A 38 -4.30 1.08 19.71
N GLU A 39 -4.28 1.27 18.39
CA GLU A 39 -4.82 0.30 17.43
C GLU A 39 -4.05 -1.02 17.44
N ASN A 40 -2.73 -0.95 17.45
CA ASN A 40 -1.89 -2.15 17.53
C ASN A 40 -2.13 -2.93 18.84
N ALA A 41 -2.39 -2.24 19.95
CA ALA A 41 -2.71 -2.87 21.23
C ALA A 41 -4.02 -3.69 21.18
N GLN A 42 -5.00 -3.28 20.35
CA GLN A 42 -6.25 -4.04 20.17
C GLN A 42 -6.05 -5.31 19.32
N LEU A 43 -5.11 -5.29 18.37
CA LEU A 43 -4.93 -6.35 17.38
C LEU A 43 -4.11 -7.56 17.86
N LYS A 44 -3.50 -7.49 19.05
CA LYS A 44 -2.74 -8.56 19.76
C LYS A 44 -1.65 -9.26 18.93
N THR A 45 -2.04 -10.10 17.98
CA THR A 45 -1.17 -11.00 17.20
C THR A 45 -0.76 -10.42 15.84
N LEU A 46 -1.51 -9.44 15.34
CA LEU A 46 -1.24 -8.74 14.08
C LEU A 46 -0.97 -7.26 14.36
N ASN A 47 -0.15 -6.63 13.54
CA ASN A 47 -0.04 -5.18 13.52
C ASN A 47 -1.03 -4.60 12.52
N ILE A 48 -1.46 -3.36 12.73
CA ILE A 48 -2.36 -2.69 11.79
C ILE A 48 -1.74 -2.54 10.40
N VAL A 49 -0.42 -2.38 10.34
CA VAL A 49 0.34 -2.37 9.09
C VAL A 49 0.19 -3.69 8.36
N ASP A 50 0.24 -4.83 9.06
CA ASP A 50 0.05 -6.14 8.43
C ASP A 50 -1.32 -6.22 7.77
N VAL A 51 -2.37 -5.75 8.46
CA VAL A 51 -3.75 -5.71 7.95
C VAL A 51 -3.88 -4.82 6.71
N LEU A 52 -3.19 -3.67 6.67
CA LEU A 52 -3.15 -2.77 5.52
C LEU A 52 -2.63 -3.50 4.27
N TRP A 53 -1.54 -4.26 4.42
CA TRP A 53 -0.89 -5.00 3.33
C TRP A 53 -1.57 -6.32 2.96
N THR A 54 -2.42 -6.85 3.84
CA THR A 54 -3.18 -8.06 3.58
C THR A 54 -4.27 -7.80 2.53
N PRO A 55 -4.36 -8.63 1.47
CA PRO A 55 -5.45 -8.58 0.51
C PRO A 55 -6.82 -8.65 1.21
N LYS A 56 -7.78 -7.85 0.76
CA LYS A 56 -9.10 -7.74 1.39
C LYS A 56 -9.78 -9.09 1.67
N HIS A 57 -9.62 -10.07 0.78
CA HIS A 57 -10.22 -11.40 0.91
C HIS A 57 -9.54 -12.31 1.96
N LEU A 58 -8.33 -11.97 2.39
CA LEU A 58 -7.56 -12.70 3.42
C LEU A 58 -7.59 -12.01 4.79
N ARG A 59 -8.24 -10.84 4.90
CA ARG A 59 -8.38 -10.16 6.19
C ARG A 59 -9.38 -10.92 7.07
N VAL A 60 -9.09 -10.97 8.37
CA VAL A 60 -9.99 -11.60 9.35
C VAL A 60 -11.35 -10.90 9.32
N PRO A 61 -12.46 -11.61 9.10
CA PRO A 61 -13.79 -11.01 9.17
C PRO A 61 -14.02 -10.43 10.56
N LYS A 62 -14.55 -9.19 10.63
CA LYS A 62 -14.90 -8.51 11.89
C LYS A 62 -13.72 -8.19 12.82
N LEU A 63 -12.62 -7.66 12.28
CA LEU A 63 -11.68 -6.92 13.11
C LEU A 63 -12.40 -5.71 13.72
N ASP A 64 -12.40 -5.60 15.05
CA ASP A 64 -12.84 -4.39 15.78
C ASP A 64 -11.79 -3.29 15.55
N LEU A 65 -11.92 -2.63 14.41
CA LEU A 65 -11.08 -1.50 14.03
C LEU A 65 -11.83 -0.20 14.30
N PHE A 66 -11.11 0.86 14.65
CA PHE A 66 -11.71 2.18 14.68
C PHE A 66 -12.24 2.57 13.28
N HIS A 67 -13.21 3.48 13.28
CA HIS A 67 -13.85 3.93 12.05
C HIS A 67 -12.85 4.61 11.10
N SER A 68 -11.91 5.39 11.65
CA SER A 68 -10.81 6.05 10.92
C SER A 68 -9.92 5.04 10.21
N THR A 69 -9.58 3.94 10.88
CA THR A 69 -8.78 2.85 10.30
C THR A 69 -9.53 2.13 9.21
N SER A 70 -10.81 1.83 9.45
CA SER A 70 -11.68 1.16 8.48
C SER A 70 -11.82 1.97 7.20
N LEU A 71 -11.97 3.29 7.31
CA LEU A 71 -11.95 4.21 6.19
C LEU A 71 -10.62 4.17 5.45
N THR A 72 -9.50 4.27 6.19
CA THR A 72 -8.14 4.22 5.63
C THR A 72 -7.90 2.93 4.85
N LEU A 73 -8.28 1.78 5.40
CA LEU A 73 -8.18 0.47 4.74
C LEU A 73 -9.02 0.40 3.45
N ARG A 74 -10.24 0.95 3.46
CA ARG A 74 -11.10 0.99 2.26
C ARG A 74 -10.51 1.88 1.17
N THR A 75 -9.97 3.04 1.53
CA THR A 75 -9.29 3.92 0.58
C THR A 75 -8.03 3.27 0.03
N TRP A 76 -7.25 2.60 0.90
CA TRP A 76 -6.09 1.83 0.51
C TRP A 76 -6.44 0.70 -0.46
N ASP A 77 -7.48 -0.08 -0.19
CA ASP A 77 -7.96 -1.13 -1.10
C ASP A 77 -8.37 -0.56 -2.45
N THR A 78 -9.04 0.60 -2.45
CA THR A 78 -9.45 1.29 -3.68
C THR A 78 -8.23 1.76 -4.46
N PHE A 79 -7.20 2.25 -3.78
CA PHE A 79 -5.94 2.69 -4.38
C PHE A 79 -5.15 1.51 -4.98
N MET A 80 -4.96 0.44 -4.21
CA MET A 80 -4.35 -0.79 -4.70
C MET A 80 -5.15 -1.40 -5.85
N ALA A 81 -6.48 -1.26 -5.82
CA ALA A 81 -7.37 -1.66 -6.88
C ALA A 81 -7.17 -0.87 -8.18
N THR A 82 -7.04 0.46 -8.09
CA THR A 82 -6.75 1.32 -9.24
C THR A 82 -5.38 1.04 -9.83
N MET A 83 -4.42 0.57 -9.03
CA MET A 83 -3.09 0.16 -9.48
C MET A 83 -3.01 -1.29 -10.00
N GLY A 84 -4.12 -2.04 -10.02
CA GLY A 84 -4.15 -3.43 -10.50
C GLY A 84 -3.72 -4.49 -9.48
N CYS A 85 -3.47 -4.13 -8.22
CA CYS A 85 -2.96 -5.03 -7.17
C CYS A 85 -4.07 -5.75 -6.35
N LYS A 86 -5.27 -5.97 -6.91
CA LYS A 86 -6.49 -6.34 -6.15
C LYS A 86 -6.43 -7.68 -5.39
N LEU A 87 -5.58 -8.61 -5.79
CA LEU A 87 -5.74 -10.03 -5.45
C LEU A 87 -4.54 -10.68 -4.77
N SER A 88 -3.44 -9.96 -4.57
CA SER A 88 -2.20 -10.57 -4.07
C SER A 88 -1.48 -9.66 -3.08
N PHE A 89 -0.69 -10.27 -2.19
CA PHE A 89 0.25 -9.50 -1.39
C PHE A 89 1.23 -8.77 -2.31
N HIS A 90 1.46 -7.50 -2.01
CA HIS A 90 2.46 -6.71 -2.71
C HIS A 90 3.87 -7.12 -2.22
N PRO A 91 4.91 -7.17 -3.09
CA PRO A 91 6.26 -7.55 -2.67
C PRO A 91 6.82 -6.71 -1.52
N ARG A 92 6.39 -5.45 -1.39
CA ARG A 92 6.82 -4.59 -0.29
C ARG A 92 6.04 -4.78 1.02
N ALA A 93 5.03 -5.64 1.05
CA ALA A 93 4.34 -5.97 2.30
C ALA A 93 5.34 -6.50 3.34
N PRO A 94 5.12 -6.19 4.64
CA PRO A 94 5.86 -6.83 5.71
C PRO A 94 5.75 -8.35 5.62
N LEU A 95 6.83 -9.06 5.94
CA LEU A 95 6.81 -10.52 5.96
C LEU A 95 5.76 -11.05 6.94
N THR A 96 5.52 -10.32 8.03
CA THR A 96 4.50 -10.61 9.05
C THR A 96 3.07 -10.61 8.50
N ALA A 97 2.78 -9.87 7.43
CA ALA A 97 1.47 -9.87 6.78
C ALA A 97 1.08 -11.24 6.23
N LEU A 98 2.05 -12.11 5.89
CA LEU A 98 1.77 -13.48 5.46
C LEU A 98 1.12 -14.34 6.56
N ARG A 99 1.18 -13.91 7.83
CA ARG A 99 0.48 -14.59 8.93
C ARG A 99 -1.04 -14.58 8.76
N THR A 100 -1.60 -13.63 8.01
CA THR A 100 -3.05 -13.66 7.73
C THR A 100 -3.43 -14.80 6.78
N ALA A 101 -2.51 -15.23 5.91
CA ALA A 101 -2.70 -16.39 5.04
C ALA A 101 -2.22 -17.70 5.70
N SER A 102 -1.28 -17.61 6.64
CA SER A 102 -0.64 -18.76 7.29
C SER A 102 -0.29 -18.41 8.75
N PRO A 103 -1.23 -18.54 9.70
CA PRO A 103 -1.09 -18.01 11.06
C PRO A 103 0.08 -18.62 11.85
N ASP A 104 0.39 -19.90 11.62
CA ASP A 104 1.42 -20.63 12.38
C ASP A 104 2.84 -20.45 11.82
N LEU A 105 3.15 -19.33 11.16
CA LEU A 105 4.48 -19.04 10.62
C LEU A 105 5.41 -18.43 11.70
N PRO A 106 6.50 -19.13 12.08
CA PRO A 106 7.47 -18.65 13.07
C PRO A 106 8.42 -17.60 12.47
N LEU A 107 7.91 -16.40 12.21
CA LEU A 107 8.64 -15.31 11.54
C LEU A 107 9.58 -14.50 12.45
N THR A 108 9.51 -14.66 13.77
CA THR A 108 10.28 -13.83 14.72
C THR A 108 11.78 -13.87 14.48
N ARG A 109 12.29 -15.01 13.99
CA ARG A 109 13.71 -15.15 13.69
C ARG A 109 14.09 -14.49 12.37
N TRP A 110 13.22 -14.61 11.37
CA TRP A 110 13.41 -14.03 10.04
C TRP A 110 13.43 -12.50 10.12
N THR A 111 12.50 -11.93 10.89
CA THR A 111 12.47 -10.47 11.11
C THR A 111 13.70 -9.99 11.89
N LYS A 112 14.14 -10.73 12.92
CA LYS A 112 15.39 -10.43 13.66
C LYS A 112 16.65 -10.54 12.80
N ALA A 113 16.66 -11.42 11.82
CA ALA A 113 17.77 -11.55 10.86
C ALA A 113 17.80 -10.41 9.82
N GLY A 114 16.81 -9.52 9.81
CA GLY A 114 16.71 -8.40 8.85
C GLY A 114 15.81 -8.69 7.65
N ILE A 115 15.09 -9.81 7.62
CA ILE A 115 14.12 -10.13 6.57
C ILE A 115 12.77 -9.53 6.96
N THR A 116 12.57 -8.26 6.61
CA THR A 116 11.38 -7.48 6.99
C THR A 116 10.25 -7.52 5.95
N ASN A 117 10.56 -7.66 4.66
CA ASN A 117 9.58 -7.52 3.56
C ASN A 117 9.61 -8.76 2.63
N ILE A 118 8.51 -9.02 1.92
CA ILE A 118 8.38 -10.15 0.97
C ILE A 118 9.41 -10.04 -0.16
N GLN A 119 9.76 -8.83 -0.61
CA GLN A 119 10.75 -8.56 -1.66
C GLN A 119 12.14 -9.08 -1.31
N HIS A 120 12.45 -9.31 -0.03
CA HIS A 120 13.73 -9.92 0.36
C HIS A 120 13.80 -11.41 0.01
N LEU A 121 12.66 -12.05 -0.27
CA LEU A 121 12.54 -13.46 -0.60
C LEU A 121 12.24 -13.70 -2.08
N VAL A 122 12.10 -12.64 -2.86
CA VAL A 122 11.69 -12.68 -4.26
C VAL A 122 12.68 -11.90 -5.11
N ASP A 123 13.07 -12.46 -6.25
CA ASP A 123 13.87 -11.81 -7.29
C ASP A 123 13.12 -11.76 -8.63
N ASN A 124 13.78 -11.26 -9.68
CA ASN A 124 13.20 -11.18 -11.02
C ASN A 124 12.89 -12.56 -11.64
N LYS A 125 13.38 -13.65 -11.06
CA LYS A 125 13.21 -15.03 -11.54
C LYS A 125 12.23 -15.84 -10.67
N GLY A 126 11.74 -15.27 -9.56
CA GLY A 126 10.77 -15.88 -8.66
C GLY A 126 11.22 -15.85 -7.21
N VAL A 127 10.96 -16.92 -6.46
CA VAL A 127 11.35 -17.02 -5.04
C VAL A 127 12.82 -17.47 -4.95
N ILE A 128 13.63 -16.70 -4.22
CA ILE A 128 15.07 -16.95 -4.02
C ILE A 128 15.28 -18.29 -3.30
N ALA A 129 16.31 -19.05 -3.69
CA ALA A 129 16.60 -20.33 -3.07
C ALA A 129 17.04 -20.19 -1.60
N PHE A 130 16.74 -21.19 -0.78
CA PHE A 130 17.09 -21.16 0.65
C PHE A 130 18.59 -21.03 0.89
N ALA A 131 19.43 -21.67 0.06
CA ALA A 131 20.89 -21.58 0.18
C ALA A 131 21.39 -20.13 0.07
N ASP A 132 20.82 -19.35 -0.85
CA ASP A 132 21.19 -17.95 -1.06
C ASP A 132 20.69 -17.07 0.09
N ILE A 133 19.48 -17.32 0.59
CA ILE A 133 18.92 -16.62 1.76
C ILE A 133 19.76 -16.94 3.00
N GLN A 134 20.14 -18.20 3.18
CA GLN A 134 20.99 -18.64 4.28
C GLN A 134 22.37 -17.97 4.21
N ALA A 135 22.99 -17.91 3.03
CA ALA A 135 24.28 -17.26 2.85
C ALA A 135 24.20 -15.75 3.16
N LYS A 136 23.11 -15.09 2.77
CA LYS A 136 22.96 -13.63 2.90
C LYS A 136 22.52 -13.16 4.30
N TRP A 137 21.63 -13.90 4.97
CA TRP A 137 21.07 -13.52 6.28
C TRP A 137 21.48 -14.47 7.42
N HIS A 138 22.44 -15.36 7.16
CA HIS A 138 22.99 -16.31 8.14
C HIS A 138 21.91 -17.13 8.88
N LEU A 139 20.85 -17.51 8.17
CA LEU A 139 19.78 -18.33 8.75
C LEU A 139 20.26 -19.78 8.98
N PRO A 140 19.89 -20.43 10.10
CA PRO A 140 20.29 -21.79 10.34
C PRO A 140 19.45 -22.78 9.53
N MET A 141 20.03 -23.96 9.27
CA MET A 141 19.41 -25.02 8.47
C MET A 141 18.05 -25.49 9.00
N ARG A 142 17.79 -25.37 10.31
CA ARG A 142 16.48 -25.72 10.89
C ARG A 142 15.31 -24.87 10.39
N GLU A 143 15.57 -23.74 9.74
CA GLU A 143 14.54 -22.86 9.15
C GLU A 143 14.09 -23.30 7.76
N VAL A 144 14.65 -24.38 7.18
CA VAL A 144 14.26 -24.87 5.85
C VAL A 144 12.76 -25.15 5.75
N PHE A 145 12.15 -25.77 6.76
CA PHE A 145 10.71 -26.03 6.76
C PHE A 145 9.90 -24.72 6.81
N THR A 146 10.33 -23.74 7.60
CA THR A 146 9.73 -22.39 7.62
C THR A 146 9.81 -21.76 6.24
N TYR A 147 10.97 -21.84 5.59
CA TYR A 147 11.16 -21.36 4.22
C TYR A 147 10.24 -22.04 3.21
N LEU A 148 10.10 -23.37 3.25
CA LEU A 148 9.23 -24.10 2.33
C LEU A 148 7.76 -23.67 2.48
N ARG A 149 7.30 -23.48 3.73
CA ARG A 149 5.97 -22.93 4.00
C ARG A 149 5.83 -21.52 3.45
N LEU A 150 6.80 -20.64 3.71
CA LEU A 150 6.81 -19.27 3.18
C LEU A 150 6.79 -19.24 1.66
N LYS A 151 7.61 -20.06 1.00
CA LYS A 151 7.63 -20.21 -0.45
C LYS A 151 6.27 -20.64 -0.98
N GLY A 152 5.64 -21.62 -0.34
CA GLY A 152 4.29 -22.06 -0.70
C GLY A 152 3.26 -20.93 -0.59
N THR A 153 3.26 -20.21 0.54
CA THR A 153 2.35 -19.06 0.75
C THR A 153 2.60 -17.94 -0.27
N ILE A 154 3.87 -17.63 -0.57
CA ILE A 154 4.24 -16.61 -1.57
C ILE A 154 3.75 -17.03 -2.95
N LEU A 155 4.01 -18.27 -3.38
CA LEU A 155 3.56 -18.74 -4.69
C LEU A 155 2.02 -18.78 -4.83
N ALA A 156 1.31 -19.03 -3.74
CA ALA A 156 -0.15 -19.05 -3.73
C ALA A 156 -0.80 -17.65 -3.73
N HIS A 157 -0.16 -16.66 -3.09
CA HIS A 157 -0.81 -15.38 -2.78
C HIS A 157 -0.03 -14.13 -3.23
N VAL A 158 1.15 -14.27 -3.82
CA VAL A 158 1.94 -13.17 -4.40
C VAL A 158 1.95 -13.33 -5.92
N ASN A 159 1.47 -12.32 -6.63
CA ASN A 159 1.50 -12.36 -8.09
C ASN A 159 2.89 -11.97 -8.59
N LEU A 160 3.72 -12.96 -8.89
CA LEU A 160 5.10 -12.76 -9.35
C LEU A 160 5.16 -12.32 -10.83
N HIS A 161 4.15 -12.64 -11.65
CA HIS A 161 4.15 -12.38 -13.09
C HIS A 161 3.47 -11.06 -13.49
N ASN A 162 2.45 -10.59 -12.76
CA ASN A 162 1.74 -9.34 -13.07
C ASN A 162 2.30 -8.11 -12.34
N ASN A 163 3.43 -8.23 -11.62
CA ASN A 163 4.21 -7.05 -11.23
C ASN A 163 5.00 -6.56 -12.45
N THR A 164 4.29 -6.14 -13.50
CA THR A 164 4.90 -5.46 -14.63
C THR A 164 5.63 -4.25 -14.07
N ARG A 165 6.92 -4.20 -14.32
CA ARG A 165 7.92 -3.27 -13.76
C ARG A 165 7.42 -1.82 -13.60
N GLU A 166 6.56 -1.36 -14.50
CA GLU A 166 5.99 -0.01 -14.54
C GLU A 166 4.95 0.29 -13.45
N GLN A 167 4.02 -0.64 -13.16
CA GLN A 167 3.03 -0.47 -12.08
C GLN A 167 3.70 -0.57 -10.70
N SER A 168 4.72 -1.43 -10.58
CA SER A 168 5.54 -1.57 -9.38
C SER A 168 6.52 -0.41 -9.16
N LEU A 169 6.92 0.32 -10.21
CA LEU A 169 7.76 1.52 -10.10
C LEU A 169 6.97 2.76 -9.68
N VAL A 170 5.72 2.92 -10.17
CA VAL A 170 4.84 4.01 -9.71
C VAL A 170 4.38 3.72 -8.29
N ALA A 171 3.74 2.56 -8.04
CA ALA A 171 3.35 2.14 -6.69
C ALA A 171 4.56 2.09 -5.74
N GLY A 172 5.70 1.61 -6.23
CA GLY A 172 6.94 1.49 -5.48
C GLY A 172 7.64 2.80 -5.18
N GLY A 173 7.76 3.71 -6.15
CA GLY A 173 8.33 5.04 -5.95
C GLY A 173 7.39 5.95 -5.14
N ILE A 174 6.09 5.71 -5.19
CA ILE A 174 5.07 6.28 -4.30
C ILE A 174 5.32 5.84 -2.87
N LEU A 175 5.40 4.53 -2.68
CA LEU A 175 5.56 3.93 -1.38
C LEU A 175 6.93 4.22 -0.76
N ASP A 176 8.01 4.19 -1.55
CA ASP A 176 9.37 4.54 -1.11
C ASP A 176 9.45 6.00 -0.63
N ARG A 177 8.74 6.93 -1.31
CA ARG A 177 8.68 8.33 -0.87
C ARG A 177 7.87 8.52 0.41
N CYS A 178 6.83 7.73 0.59
CA CYS A 178 5.95 7.76 1.76
C CYS A 178 6.61 7.11 2.99
N TRP A 179 7.35 6.02 2.81
CA TRP A 179 8.04 5.32 3.89
C TRP A 179 9.36 5.96 4.30
N ALA A 180 10.02 6.71 3.41
CA ALA A 180 11.26 7.38 3.76
C ALA A 180 11.09 8.48 4.82
N ALA A 181 9.87 8.96 5.10
CA ALA A 181 9.56 9.80 6.27
C ALA A 181 8.03 10.01 6.45
N PRO A 182 7.39 9.38 7.46
CA PRO A 182 5.95 9.51 7.71
C PRO A 182 5.51 10.94 8.11
N ASN A 183 6.43 11.80 8.54
CA ASN A 183 6.14 13.16 9.05
C ASN A 183 6.57 14.30 8.11
N LYS A 184 6.70 14.06 6.80
CA LYS A 184 7.08 15.11 5.86
C LYS A 184 5.97 16.15 5.69
N PRO A 185 6.30 17.47 5.70
CA PRO A 185 5.34 18.49 5.30
C PRO A 185 4.89 18.23 3.84
N LYS A 186 3.61 18.45 3.55
CA LYS A 186 2.98 18.27 2.22
C LYS A 186 2.70 16.82 1.78
N ALA A 187 2.64 15.86 2.71
CA ALA A 187 2.29 14.46 2.41
C ALA A 187 0.94 14.32 1.66
N ILE A 188 -0.09 15.06 2.08
CA ILE A 188 -1.41 15.06 1.41
C ILE A 188 -1.29 15.57 -0.03
N SER A 189 -0.57 16.66 -0.26
CA SER A 189 -0.36 17.20 -1.60
C SER A 189 0.41 16.24 -2.50
N LEU A 190 1.33 15.46 -1.94
CA LEU A 190 2.07 14.43 -2.66
C LEU A 190 1.13 13.27 -3.03
N CYS A 191 0.35 12.75 -2.09
CA CYS A 191 -0.68 11.74 -2.33
C CYS A 191 -1.74 12.21 -3.35
N TYR A 192 -2.10 13.49 -3.34
CA TYR A 192 -3.07 14.08 -4.26
C TYR A 192 -2.53 14.11 -5.69
N LYS A 193 -1.32 14.67 -5.89
CA LYS A 193 -0.66 14.68 -7.21
C LYS A 193 -0.50 13.26 -7.77
N MET A 194 -0.22 12.30 -6.91
CA MET A 194 -0.13 10.89 -7.31
C MET A 194 -1.47 10.36 -7.82
N TRP A 195 -2.57 10.66 -7.14
CA TRP A 195 -3.90 10.25 -7.57
C TRP A 195 -4.24 10.85 -8.94
N GLU A 196 -3.87 12.11 -9.15
CA GLU A 196 -4.04 12.84 -10.41
C GLU A 196 -3.17 12.30 -11.55
N THR A 197 -1.94 11.86 -11.29
CA THR A 197 -1.08 11.25 -12.32
C THR A 197 -1.45 9.81 -12.67
N THR A 198 -2.08 9.09 -11.73
CA THR A 198 -2.40 7.66 -11.89
C THR A 198 -3.77 7.46 -12.54
N LEU A 199 -4.71 8.39 -12.35
CA LEU A 199 -5.97 8.40 -13.09
C LEU A 199 -5.84 9.30 -14.33
N PRO A 200 -6.27 8.85 -15.52
CA PRO A 200 -6.45 9.74 -16.66
C PRO A 200 -7.31 10.94 -16.22
N GLN A 201 -6.90 12.14 -16.60
CA GLN A 201 -7.57 13.39 -16.26
C GLN A 201 -9.05 13.33 -16.65
N HIS A 202 -9.93 13.12 -15.66
CA HIS A 202 -11.35 13.38 -15.80
C HIS A 202 -11.65 14.84 -15.44
N THR A 203 -10.89 15.77 -16.00
CA THR A 203 -11.24 17.20 -16.06
C THR A 203 -12.39 17.51 -17.03
N PRO A 204 -12.75 16.69 -18.06
CA PRO A 204 -13.85 17.02 -18.96
C PRO A 204 -15.21 17.07 -18.25
N LEU A 205 -15.44 16.26 -17.21
CA LEU A 205 -16.78 16.08 -16.64
C LEU A 205 -17.39 17.36 -16.05
N CYS A 206 -16.59 18.28 -15.52
CA CYS A 206 -17.10 19.55 -15.00
C CYS A 206 -17.34 20.56 -16.12
N LYS A 207 -16.42 20.66 -17.10
CA LYS A 207 -16.60 21.52 -18.26
C LYS A 207 -17.85 21.09 -19.05
N THR A 208 -17.96 19.81 -19.39
CA THR A 208 -19.09 19.28 -20.15
C THR A 208 -20.41 19.46 -19.40
N LYS A 209 -20.44 19.27 -18.06
CA LYS A 209 -21.64 19.56 -17.26
C LYS A 209 -21.99 21.04 -17.22
N TRP A 210 -21.00 21.92 -17.09
CA TRP A 210 -21.23 23.37 -17.11
C TRP A 210 -21.71 23.85 -18.49
N GLU A 211 -21.15 23.29 -19.56
CA GLU A 211 -21.58 23.56 -20.93
C GLU A 211 -23.01 23.07 -21.18
N GLU A 212 -23.38 21.90 -20.65
CA GLU A 212 -24.74 21.35 -20.67
C GLU A 212 -25.72 22.22 -19.86
N ASP A 213 -25.39 22.55 -18.61
CA ASP A 213 -26.25 23.32 -17.69
C ASP A 213 -26.43 24.78 -18.15
N CYS A 214 -25.41 25.38 -18.76
CA CYS A 214 -25.45 26.76 -19.25
C CYS A 214 -25.83 26.87 -20.74
N SER A 215 -25.96 25.75 -21.46
CA SER A 215 -26.19 25.73 -22.92
C SER A 215 -25.19 26.59 -23.71
N LEU A 216 -23.93 26.57 -23.28
CA LEU A 216 -22.83 27.34 -23.85
C LEU A 216 -21.68 26.40 -24.19
N GLN A 217 -21.01 26.62 -25.31
CA GLN A 217 -19.74 25.96 -25.60
C GLN A 217 -18.60 26.90 -25.23
N LEU A 218 -17.76 26.50 -24.29
CA LEU A 218 -16.63 27.29 -23.83
C LEU A 218 -15.40 26.85 -24.63
N SER A 219 -14.75 27.79 -25.31
CA SER A 219 -13.45 27.51 -25.93
C SER A 219 -12.42 27.15 -24.83
N GLU A 220 -11.33 26.45 -25.16
CA GLU A 220 -10.29 26.19 -24.15
C GLU A 220 -9.61 27.47 -23.63
N ASP A 221 -9.65 28.55 -24.41
CA ASP A 221 -9.11 29.85 -23.99
C ASP A 221 -10.05 30.60 -23.04
N ASP A 222 -11.36 30.32 -23.10
CA ASP A 222 -12.39 30.93 -22.24
C ASP A 222 -12.66 30.13 -20.95
N TRP A 223 -12.08 28.94 -20.80
CA TRP A 223 -12.20 28.05 -19.63
C TRP A 223 -11.01 28.21 -18.66
#